data_AF-A0A941FK57-F1
#
_entry.id   AF-A0A941FK57-F1
#
_cell.length_a   1.000
_cell.length_b   1.000
_cell.length_c   1.000
_cell.angle_alpha   90.00
_cell.angle_beta   90.00
_cell.angle_gamma   90.00
#
_symmetry.space_group_name_H-M   'P 1'
#
loop_
_entity.id
_entity.type
_entity.pdbx_description
1 polymer ?
#
loop_
_entity_poly.entity_id
_entity_poly.type
_entity_poly.pdbx_seq_one_letter_code
_entity_poly.pdbx_strand_id
1 'polypeptide(L)'
;MQLAAVAGKLVHEVRKLIDEEIIIIDHAGMIIASTDGSRIGSFHEGAIHAFNNREKLIINKQDERSWKGVKAGINLPIFFNQEAVCVIGITGDPKHVSPYAELLKR
;
A
#
# COMPACT_ATOMS: atom_id res chain seq x y z
N MET A 1 3.95 -9.69 -14.62
CA MET A 1 2.66 -10.28 -15.06
C MET A 1 1.95 -11.06 -13.95
N GLN A 2 2.61 -12.00 -13.24
CA GLN A 2 1.98 -12.76 -12.14
C GLN A 2 1.60 -11.90 -10.91
N LEU A 3 2.50 -11.02 -10.44
CA LEU A 3 2.25 -10.20 -9.24
C LEU A 3 1.02 -9.29 -9.40
N ALA A 4 0.86 -8.63 -10.54
CA ALA A 4 -0.28 -7.75 -10.80
C ALA A 4 -1.64 -8.50 -10.79
N ALA A 5 -1.70 -9.70 -11.34
CA ALA A 5 -2.92 -10.51 -11.33
C ALA A 5 -3.30 -10.98 -9.91
N VAL A 6 -2.31 -11.36 -9.10
CA VAL A 6 -2.51 -11.70 -7.68
C VAL A 6 -2.89 -10.47 -6.87
N ALA A 7 -2.23 -9.33 -7.12
CA ALA A 7 -2.50 -8.06 -6.48
C ALA A 7 -3.96 -7.60 -6.73
N GLY A 8 -4.43 -7.67 -7.98
CA GLY A 8 -5.82 -7.34 -8.31
C GLY A 8 -6.83 -8.20 -7.54
N LYS A 9 -6.58 -9.52 -7.43
CA LYS A 9 -7.41 -10.41 -6.61
C LYS A 9 -7.37 -10.06 -5.12
N LEU A 10 -6.18 -9.75 -4.58
CA LEU A 10 -6.03 -9.36 -3.18
C LEU A 10 -6.83 -8.10 -2.88
N VAL A 11 -6.68 -7.03 -3.68
CA VAL A 11 -7.49 -5.81 -3.53
C VAL A 11 -8.98 -6.13 -3.59
N HIS A 12 -9.40 -7.01 -4.51
CA HIS A 12 -10.81 -7.41 -4.64
C HIS A 12 -11.35 -8.17 -3.42
N GLU A 13 -10.53 -8.95 -2.73
CA GLU A 13 -10.95 -9.65 -1.50
C GLU A 13 -10.92 -8.71 -0.30
N VAL A 14 -9.88 -7.89 -0.13
CA VAL A 14 -9.76 -7.01 1.04
C VAL A 14 -10.84 -5.91 1.03
N ARG A 15 -11.25 -5.40 -0.14
CA ARG A 15 -12.37 -4.44 -0.24
C ARG A 15 -13.73 -4.99 0.23
N LYS A 16 -13.88 -6.31 0.41
CA LYS A 16 -15.09 -6.91 0.98
C LYS A 16 -15.12 -6.79 2.51
N LEU A 17 -13.97 -6.47 3.11
CA LEU A 17 -13.74 -6.43 4.55
C LEU A 17 -13.51 -5.01 5.06
N ILE A 18 -12.98 -4.11 4.22
CA ILE A 18 -12.69 -2.72 4.55
C ILE A 18 -13.18 -1.79 3.44
N ASP A 19 -13.76 -0.66 3.83
CA ASP A 19 -14.27 0.36 2.90
C ASP A 19 -13.18 1.35 2.46
N GLU A 20 -12.01 1.31 3.09
CA GLU A 20 -10.89 2.21 2.82
C GLU A 20 -10.20 1.93 1.48
N GLU A 21 -9.59 2.95 0.86
CA GLU A 21 -8.87 2.75 -0.39
C GLU A 21 -7.59 1.94 -0.16
N ILE A 22 -7.40 0.90 -0.99
CA ILE A 22 -6.24 0.03 -0.96
C ILE A 22 -5.45 0.21 -2.25
N ILE A 23 -4.13 0.22 -2.12
CA ILE A 23 -3.18 0.16 -3.23
C ILE A 23 -2.18 -0.97 -2.98
N ILE A 24 -1.73 -1.61 -4.06
CA ILE A 24 -0.58 -2.50 -4.04
C ILE A 24 0.47 -1.90 -4.95
N ILE A 25 1.67 -1.74 -4.40
CA ILE A 25 2.80 -1.11 -5.06
C ILE A 25 3.92 -2.13 -5.24
N ASP A 26 4.51 -2.20 -6.42
CA ASP A 26 5.67 -3.06 -6.66
C ASP A 26 6.97 -2.48 -6.07
N HIS A 27 8.07 -3.22 -6.20
CA HIS A 27 9.40 -2.82 -5.73
C HIS A 27 9.96 -1.57 -6.43
N ALA A 28 9.41 -1.18 -7.58
CA ALA A 28 9.78 0.04 -8.30
C ALA A 28 8.92 1.25 -7.87
N GLY A 29 8.03 1.09 -6.89
CA GLY A 29 7.18 2.16 -6.39
C GLY A 29 5.97 2.43 -7.29
N MET A 30 5.65 1.53 -8.22
CA MET A 30 4.51 1.68 -9.14
C MET A 30 3.27 0.98 -8.59
N ILE A 31 2.14 1.68 -8.57
CA ILE A 31 0.86 1.10 -8.14
C ILE A 31 0.38 0.13 -9.22
N ILE A 32 0.32 -1.17 -8.88
CA ILE A 32 -0.06 -2.26 -9.80
C ILE A 32 -1.48 -2.76 -9.59
N ALA A 33 -2.12 -2.42 -8.47
CA ALA A 33 -3.53 -2.65 -8.20
C ALA A 33 -4.07 -1.59 -7.25
N SER A 34 -5.34 -1.19 -7.41
CA SER A 34 -5.99 -0.27 -6.49
C SER A 34 -7.52 -0.42 -6.50
N THR A 35 -8.17 -0.06 -5.39
CA THR A 35 -9.62 0.16 -5.34
C THR A 35 -10.03 1.40 -6.13
N ASP A 36 -9.16 2.41 -6.21
CA ASP A 36 -9.30 3.57 -7.09
C ASP A 36 -8.46 3.33 -8.36
N GLY A 37 -9.13 2.91 -9.43
CA GLY A 37 -8.47 2.57 -10.69
C GLY A 37 -7.63 3.71 -11.29
N SER A 38 -7.92 4.97 -10.93
CA SER A 38 -7.14 6.13 -11.41
C SER A 38 -5.70 6.16 -10.87
N ARG A 39 -5.42 5.42 -9.79
CA ARG A 39 -4.10 5.31 -9.16
C ARG A 39 -3.17 4.33 -9.86
N ILE A 40 -3.70 3.37 -10.62
CA ILE A 40 -2.90 2.32 -11.26
C ILE A 40 -1.93 2.95 -12.27
N GLY A 41 -0.65 2.56 -12.19
CA GLY A 41 0.42 3.11 -13.03
C GLY A 41 0.98 4.44 -12.53
N SER A 42 0.54 4.95 -11.37
CA SER A 42 1.17 6.11 -10.72
C SER A 42 2.28 5.68 -9.76
N PHE A 43 3.28 6.56 -9.59
CA PHE A 43 4.40 6.35 -8.67
C PHE A 43 4.00 6.76 -7.24
N HIS A 44 4.43 5.98 -6.25
CA HIS A 44 4.17 6.21 -4.83
C HIS A 44 5.47 6.20 -4.01
N GLU A 45 5.98 7.38 -3.67
CA GLU A 45 7.28 7.53 -3.02
C GLU A 45 7.36 6.85 -1.65
N GLY A 46 6.31 6.96 -0.83
CA GLY A 46 6.30 6.33 0.49
C GLY A 46 6.38 4.79 0.47
N ALA A 47 6.07 4.15 -0.67
CA ALA A 47 6.16 2.71 -0.79
C ALA A 47 7.62 2.27 -0.93
N ILE A 48 8.45 3.02 -1.67
CA ILE A 48 9.90 2.77 -1.77
C ILE A 48 10.54 2.84 -0.38
N HIS A 49 10.16 3.84 0.42
CA HIS A 49 10.69 3.98 1.77
C HIS A 49 10.31 2.79 2.66
N ALA A 50 9.04 2.39 2.66
CA ALA A 50 8.58 1.21 3.41
C ALA A 50 9.24 -0.09 2.94
N PHE A 51 9.38 -0.27 1.62
CA PHE A 51 9.99 -1.44 0.99
C PHE A 51 11.47 -1.58 1.36
N ASN A 52 12.25 -0.50 1.16
CA ASN A 52 13.70 -0.51 1.41
C ASN A 52 14.04 -0.66 2.88
N ASN A 53 13.28 0.00 3.76
CA ASN A 53 13.49 -0.10 5.21
C ASN A 53 12.91 -1.39 5.79
N ARG A 54 12.11 -2.15 5.01
CA ARG A 54 11.44 -3.38 5.45
C ARG A 54 10.54 -3.15 6.67
N GLU A 55 9.98 -1.94 6.77
CA GLU A 55 9.21 -1.49 7.94
C GLU A 55 7.90 -0.82 7.54
N LYS A 56 6.94 -0.86 8.47
CA LYS A 56 5.68 -0.13 8.36
C LYS A 56 5.98 1.36 8.30
N LEU A 57 5.38 2.06 7.35
CA LEU A 57 5.46 3.50 7.23
C LEU A 57 4.08 4.13 7.44
N ILE A 58 4.04 5.14 8.31
CA ILE A 58 2.86 5.98 8.52
C ILE A 58 3.05 7.25 7.71
N ILE A 59 2.07 7.57 6.85
CA ILE A 59 2.04 8.82 6.09
C ILE A 59 0.93 9.68 6.68
N ASN A 60 1.28 10.85 7.20
CA ASN A 60 0.33 11.82 7.72
C ASN A 60 -0.11 12.80 6.62
N LYS A 61 -1.16 13.56 6.89
CA LYS A 61 -1.71 14.54 5.92
C LYS A 61 -0.69 15.58 5.46
N GLN A 62 0.24 15.98 6.33
CA GLN A 62 1.30 16.92 5.96
C GLN A 62 2.29 16.36 4.94
N ASP A 63 2.49 15.03 4.91
CA ASP A 63 3.48 14.37 4.06
C ASP A 63 3.03 14.35 2.59
N GLU A 64 1.72 14.46 2.33
CA GLU A 64 1.14 14.56 0.98
C GLU A 64 1.67 15.75 0.17
N ARG A 65 2.20 16.78 0.84
CA ARG A 65 2.80 17.95 0.19
C ARG A 65 4.29 17.78 -0.09
N SER A 66 4.94 16.89 0.64
CA SER A 66 6.38 16.71 0.62
C SER A 66 6.80 15.54 -0.25
N TRP A 67 5.95 14.51 -0.34
CA TRP A 67 6.27 13.26 -1.01
C TRP A 67 5.37 13.03 -2.23
N LYS A 68 5.95 12.46 -3.28
CA LYS A 68 5.31 12.29 -4.58
C LYS A 68 4.30 11.14 -4.57
N GLY A 69 3.07 11.45 -4.98
CA GLY A 69 2.02 10.47 -5.25
C GLY A 69 1.48 9.75 -4.01
N VAL A 70 1.71 10.30 -2.83
CA VAL A 70 1.24 9.74 -1.57
C VAL A 70 -0.12 10.31 -1.16
N LYS A 71 -0.89 9.51 -0.44
CA LYS A 71 -2.05 9.95 0.36
C LYS A 71 -1.77 9.55 1.82
N ALA A 72 -2.35 10.26 2.79
CA ALA A 72 -2.28 9.87 4.19
C ALA A 72 -2.80 8.45 4.40
N GLY A 73 -2.15 7.71 5.30
CA GLY A 73 -2.48 6.32 5.56
C GLY A 73 -1.28 5.50 6.03
N ILE A 74 -1.33 4.20 5.78
CA ILE A 74 -0.30 3.24 6.20
C ILE A 74 0.24 2.50 4.98
N ASN A 75 1.56 2.35 4.91
CA ASN A 75 2.24 1.50 3.94
C ASN A 75 2.91 0.33 4.67
N LEU A 76 2.60 -0.88 4.23
CA LEU A 76 3.08 -2.14 4.81
C LEU A 76 3.86 -2.94 3.76
N PRO A 77 5.15 -3.21 3.97
CA PRO A 77 5.88 -4.16 3.14
C PRO A 77 5.34 -5.57 3.36
N ILE A 78 5.15 -6.30 2.27
CA ILE A 78 4.74 -7.70 2.24
C ILE A 78 5.96 -8.56 1.98
N PHE A 79 6.10 -9.61 2.77
CA PHE A 79 7.26 -10.50 2.73
C PHE A 79 6.89 -11.88 2.19
N PHE A 80 7.76 -12.42 1.35
CA PHE A 80 7.74 -13.82 0.94
C PHE A 80 9.15 -14.37 1.09
N ASN A 81 9.31 -15.52 1.77
CA ASN A 81 10.63 -16.07 2.11
C ASN A 81 11.57 -15.04 2.78
N GLN A 82 11.02 -14.21 3.68
CA GLN A 82 11.71 -13.11 4.36
C GLN A 82 12.16 -11.95 3.45
N GLU A 83 11.93 -12.01 2.15
CA GLU A 83 12.22 -10.92 1.22
C GLU A 83 10.98 -10.05 1.00
N ALA A 84 11.15 -8.72 1.01
CA ALA A 84 10.06 -7.82 0.65
C ALA A 84 9.76 -7.97 -0.85
N VAL A 85 8.49 -8.20 -1.21
CA VAL A 85 8.07 -8.43 -2.60
C VAL A 85 7.18 -7.32 -3.17
N CYS A 86 6.42 -6.65 -2.31
CA CYS A 86 5.58 -5.51 -2.65
C CYS A 86 5.20 -4.74 -1.39
N VAL A 87 4.42 -3.67 -1.55
CA VAL A 87 3.85 -2.89 -0.44
C VAL A 87 2.33 -2.83 -0.60
N ILE A 88 1.60 -3.00 0.49
CA ILE A 88 0.17 -2.67 0.58
C ILE A 88 0.04 -1.30 1.24
N GLY A 89 -0.66 -0.38 0.57
CA GLY A 89 -1.07 0.89 1.14
C GLY A 89 -2.55 0.88 1.49
N ILE A 90 -2.89 1.37 2.68
CA ILE A 90 -4.26 1.65 3.12
C ILE A 90 -4.36 3.15 3.32
N THR A 91 -5.16 3.82 2.49
CA THR A 91 -5.37 5.26 2.58
C THR A 91 -6.37 5.56 3.70
N GLY A 92 -6.17 6.65 4.42
CA GLY A 92 -7.08 7.13 5.45
C GLY A 92 -6.34 7.86 6.57
N ASP A 93 -7.06 8.30 7.61
CA ASP A 93 -6.41 8.80 8.82
C ASP A 93 -5.62 7.65 9.46
N PRO A 94 -4.28 7.76 9.63
CA PRO A 94 -3.47 6.72 10.24
C PRO A 94 -4.02 6.15 11.55
N LYS A 95 -4.69 6.98 12.37
CA LYS A 95 -5.30 6.54 13.63
C LYS A 95 -6.47 5.58 13.41
N HIS A 96 -7.24 5.78 12.33
CA HIS A 96 -8.39 4.96 11.99
C HIS A 96 -8.00 3.71 11.20
N VAL A 97 -6.98 3.80 10.32
CA VAL A 97 -6.63 2.69 9.43
C VAL A 97 -5.55 1.74 9.97
N SER A 98 -4.86 2.11 11.05
CA SER A 98 -3.85 1.26 11.70
C SER A 98 -4.36 -0.13 12.12
N PRO A 99 -5.59 -0.32 12.63
CA PRO A 99 -6.10 -1.65 12.96
C PRO A 99 -6.18 -2.60 11.76
N TYR A 100 -6.55 -2.09 10.57
CA TYR A 100 -6.59 -2.89 9.34
C TYR A 100 -5.20 -3.34 8.90
N ALA A 101 -4.20 -2.46 9.06
CA ALA A 101 -2.81 -2.77 8.79
C ALA A 101 -2.31 -3.95 9.66
N GLU A 102 -2.68 -4.00 10.94
CA GLU A 102 -2.31 -5.12 11.81
C GLU A 102 -3.04 -6.42 11.46
N LEU A 103 -4.26 -6.35 10.89
CA LEU A 103 -5.00 -7.52 10.41
C LEU A 103 -4.32 -8.14 9.17
N LEU A 104 -3.89 -7.31 8.21
CA LEU A 104 -3.25 -7.77 6.97
C LEU A 104 -1.84 -8.34 7.18
N LYS A 105 -1.22 -8.08 8.33
CA LYS A 105 0.09 -8.63 8.70
C LYS A 105 0.03 -10.08 9.18
N ARG A 106 -1.16 -10.63 9.44
CA ARG A 106 -1.37 -12.00 9.92
C ARG A 106 -1.59 -12.96 8.76
#